data_AF-A0A6H1QZ87-F1
#
_entry.id   AF-A0A6H1QZ87-F1
#
_cell.length_a   1.000
_cell.length_b   1.000
_cell.length_c   1.000
_cell.angle_alpha   90.00
_cell.angle_beta   90.00
_cell.angle_gamma   90.00
#
_symmetry.space_group_name_H-M   'P 1'
#
loop_
_entity.id
_entity.type
_entity.pdbx_description
1 polymer ?
#
loop_
_entity_poly.entity_id
_entity_poly.type
_entity_poly.pdbx_seq_one_letter_code
_entity_poly.pdbx_strand_id
1 'polypeptide(L)'
;MELVTLRHVYEQEGPFATVYLEARVPGEDASKQVELRWRALRDRLHVAGAPAETLDAIESELGEATGHEQACGRVLVAAGSAVLLDEEWDVEPGTGDDAFWDPLPQLGSYVREAARSVSELVVIADQEGAQVRQDVVTEHHGPREVDTDVVEGSGHGGVHKPRHGALSHKRIHRRAEKTLRRNAKDVVAHMNGVAANSCPRGPG
;
A
#
# COMPACT_ATOMS: atom_id res chain seq x y z
N MET A 1 9.00 8.09 -10.14
CA MET A 1 9.67 6.82 -10.49
C MET A 1 10.88 7.08 -11.39
N GLU A 2 12.06 6.57 -11.02
CA GLU A 2 13.21 6.54 -11.92
C GLU A 2 13.23 5.24 -12.73
N LEU A 3 13.06 5.30 -14.06
CA LEU A 3 13.06 4.12 -14.94
C LEU A 3 14.38 3.32 -14.92
N VAL A 4 15.45 3.90 -14.37
CA VAL A 4 16.74 3.23 -14.25
C VAL A 4 16.66 1.97 -13.38
N THR A 5 15.73 1.92 -12.43
CA THR A 5 15.53 0.78 -11.53
C THR A 5 14.96 -0.44 -12.22
N LEU A 6 14.42 -0.34 -13.44
CA LEU A 6 13.94 -1.49 -14.22
C LEU A 6 14.98 -2.03 -15.20
N ARG A 7 16.10 -1.33 -15.36
CA ARG A 7 17.12 -1.68 -16.36
C ARG A 7 17.66 -3.10 -16.16
N HIS A 8 17.89 -3.50 -14.91
CA HIS A 8 18.44 -4.82 -14.60
C HIS A 8 17.54 -5.96 -15.08
N VAL A 9 16.21 -5.75 -15.13
CA VAL A 9 15.25 -6.74 -15.65
C VAL A 9 15.41 -6.90 -17.17
N TYR A 10 15.56 -5.80 -17.89
CA TYR A 10 15.73 -5.79 -19.35
C TYR A 10 17.13 -6.22 -19.82
N GLU A 11 18.11 -6.24 -18.93
CA GLU A 11 19.46 -6.74 -19.21
C GLU A 11 19.57 -8.28 -19.13
N GLN A 12 18.56 -8.96 -18.59
CA GLN A 12 18.52 -10.42 -18.56
C GLN A 12 18.04 -11.01 -19.89
N GLU A 13 18.43 -12.25 -20.16
CA GLU A 13 17.92 -13.01 -21.30
C GLU A 13 16.58 -13.65 -20.94
N GLY A 14 15.56 -13.36 -21.75
CA GLY A 14 14.23 -13.98 -21.63
C GLY A 14 14.18 -15.40 -22.21
N PRO A 15 12.99 -16.00 -22.31
CA PRO A 15 11.66 -15.44 -22.01
C PRO A 15 11.37 -15.18 -20.52
N PHE A 16 10.38 -14.33 -20.26
CA PHE A 16 10.01 -13.84 -18.94
C PHE A 16 8.59 -14.24 -18.56
N ALA A 17 8.39 -14.62 -17.30
CA ALA A 17 7.08 -14.70 -16.67
C ALA A 17 6.81 -13.37 -15.97
N THR A 18 5.76 -12.65 -16.39
CA THR A 18 5.29 -11.42 -15.71
C THR A 18 3.96 -11.72 -15.06
N VAL A 19 3.82 -11.47 -13.77
CA VAL A 19 2.64 -11.77 -12.96
C VAL A 19 2.15 -10.49 -12.29
N TYR A 20 0.85 -10.27 -12.38
CA TYR A 20 0.14 -9.19 -11.69
C TYR A 20 -0.88 -9.77 -10.73
N LEU A 21 -0.73 -9.41 -9.47
CA LEU A 21 -1.67 -9.70 -8.40
C LEU A 21 -2.33 -8.41 -7.97
N GLU A 22 -3.65 -8.35 -8.09
CA GLU A 22 -4.44 -7.25 -7.58
C GLU A 22 -4.43 -7.20 -6.04
N ALA A 23 -4.34 -6.00 -5.48
CA ALA A 23 -4.48 -5.79 -4.04
C ALA A 23 -5.87 -6.21 -3.56
N ARG A 24 -5.96 -6.82 -2.37
CA ARG A 24 -7.24 -7.19 -1.76
C ARG A 24 -7.24 -6.81 -0.28
N VAL A 25 -8.44 -6.58 0.24
CA VAL A 25 -8.63 -6.25 1.67
C VAL A 25 -8.03 -7.38 2.51
N PRO A 26 -7.14 -7.08 3.48
CA PRO A 26 -6.55 -8.08 4.34
C PRO A 26 -7.61 -8.83 5.14
N GLY A 27 -7.41 -10.14 5.30
CA GLY A 27 -8.27 -11.02 6.11
C GLY A 27 -7.50 -12.24 6.58
N GLU A 28 -8.08 -13.01 7.50
CA GLU A 28 -7.43 -14.19 8.10
C GLU A 28 -7.01 -15.25 7.06
N ASP A 29 -7.71 -15.30 5.93
CA ASP A 29 -7.45 -16.24 4.83
C ASP A 29 -6.60 -15.65 3.67
N ALA A 30 -5.95 -14.48 3.86
CA ALA A 30 -5.23 -13.78 2.79
C ALA A 30 -4.19 -14.66 2.08
N SER A 31 -3.36 -15.38 2.84
CA SER A 31 -2.35 -16.31 2.30
C SER A 31 -2.95 -17.38 1.39
N LYS A 32 -4.05 -17.99 1.84
CA LYS A 32 -4.77 -19.03 1.10
C LYS A 32 -5.43 -18.48 -0.17
N GLN A 33 -5.92 -17.24 -0.13
CA GLN A 33 -6.46 -16.58 -1.31
C GLN A 33 -5.38 -16.32 -2.35
N VAL A 34 -4.19 -15.87 -1.94
CA VAL A 34 -3.04 -15.70 -2.83
C VAL A 34 -2.63 -17.03 -3.45
N GLU A 35 -2.55 -18.11 -2.66
CA GLU A 35 -2.21 -19.46 -3.14
C GLU A 35 -3.20 -19.94 -4.23
N LEU A 36 -4.50 -19.79 -4.01
CA LEU A 36 -5.54 -20.20 -4.97
C LEU A 36 -5.47 -19.40 -6.27
N ARG A 37 -5.24 -18.09 -6.16
CA ARG A 37 -5.06 -17.19 -7.32
C ARG A 37 -3.81 -17.57 -8.09
N TRP A 38 -2.69 -17.74 -7.39
CA TRP A 38 -1.42 -18.16 -7.98
C TRP A 38 -1.57 -19.47 -8.74
N ARG A 39 -2.24 -20.48 -8.17
CA ARG A 39 -2.47 -21.75 -8.85
C ARG A 39 -3.14 -21.59 -10.21
N ALA A 40 -4.15 -20.72 -10.31
CA ALA A 40 -4.81 -20.43 -11.58
C ALA A 40 -3.88 -19.72 -12.59
N LEU A 41 -3.02 -18.80 -12.13
CA LEU A 41 -2.02 -18.13 -12.97
C LEU A 41 -0.91 -19.09 -13.42
N ARG A 42 -0.44 -19.93 -12.51
CA ARG A 42 0.57 -20.95 -12.74
C ARG A 42 0.13 -21.91 -13.83
N ASP A 43 -1.12 -22.38 -13.79
CA ASP A 43 -1.69 -23.23 -14.84
C ASP A 43 -1.71 -22.52 -16.20
N ARG A 44 -2.08 -21.23 -16.24
CA ARG A 44 -2.05 -20.42 -17.49
C ARG A 44 -0.63 -20.30 -18.05
N LEU A 45 0.33 -19.95 -17.21
CA LEU A 45 1.74 -19.80 -17.61
C LEU A 45 2.34 -21.13 -18.07
N HIS A 46 2.02 -22.22 -17.38
CA HIS A 46 2.46 -23.55 -17.77
C HIS A 46 1.95 -23.94 -19.16
N VAL A 47 0.66 -23.69 -19.45
CA VAL A 47 0.09 -23.90 -20.79
C VAL A 47 0.73 -23.00 -21.85
N ALA A 48 1.14 -21.79 -21.48
CA ALA A 48 1.88 -20.88 -22.36
C ALA A 48 3.33 -21.30 -22.61
N GLY A 49 3.84 -22.31 -21.91
CA GLY A 49 5.19 -22.87 -22.09
C GLY A 49 6.23 -22.36 -21.09
N ALA A 50 5.80 -21.73 -19.98
CA ALA A 50 6.72 -21.34 -18.91
C ALA A 50 7.35 -22.58 -18.24
N PRO A 51 8.69 -22.62 -18.08
CA PRO A 51 9.39 -23.67 -17.36
C PRO A 51 8.93 -23.78 -15.91
N ALA A 52 8.88 -25.01 -15.38
CA ALA A 52 8.49 -25.25 -13.99
C ALA A 52 9.40 -24.52 -12.99
N GLU A 53 10.70 -24.45 -13.26
CA GLU A 53 11.68 -23.73 -12.44
C GLU A 53 11.37 -22.23 -12.27
N THR A 54 10.83 -21.58 -13.30
CA THR A 54 10.43 -20.17 -13.24
C THR A 54 9.15 -20.00 -12.42
N LEU A 55 8.21 -20.94 -12.54
CA LEU A 55 6.98 -20.95 -11.76
C LEU A 55 7.27 -21.23 -10.28
N ASP A 56 8.19 -22.14 -9.98
CA ASP A 56 8.60 -22.47 -8.62
C ASP A 56 9.30 -21.30 -7.94
N ALA A 57 10.12 -20.54 -8.68
CA ALA A 57 10.74 -19.31 -8.16
C ALA A 57 9.68 -18.28 -7.74
N ILE A 58 8.67 -18.04 -8.58
CA ILE A 58 7.55 -17.13 -8.24
C ILE A 58 6.76 -17.66 -7.03
N GLU A 59 6.47 -18.96 -6.99
CA GLU A 59 5.74 -19.56 -5.87
C GLU A 59 6.47 -19.40 -4.54
N SER A 60 7.80 -19.54 -4.55
CA SER A 60 8.64 -19.30 -3.37
C SER A 60 8.50 -17.86 -2.87
N GLU A 61 8.65 -16.86 -3.75
CA GLU A 61 8.52 -15.44 -3.39
C GLU A 61 7.11 -15.06 -2.90
N LEU A 62 6.07 -15.73 -3.42
CA LEU A 62 4.71 -15.56 -2.93
C LEU A 62 4.50 -16.20 -1.54
N GLY A 63 5.17 -17.31 -1.27
CA GLY A 63 5.11 -18.01 0.02
C GLY A 63 5.87 -17.32 1.15
N GLU A 64 6.91 -16.54 0.84
CA GLU A 64 7.68 -15.78 1.83
C GLU A 64 6.97 -14.51 2.32
N ALA A 65 6.00 -13.97 1.57
CA ALA A 65 5.28 -12.76 1.94
C ALA A 65 4.43 -12.96 3.20
N THR A 66 4.49 -12.01 4.14
CA THR A 66 3.80 -12.12 5.43
C THR A 66 2.93 -10.93 5.79
N GLY A 67 1.82 -11.19 6.49
CA GLY A 67 0.94 -10.17 7.04
C GLY A 67 0.39 -9.23 5.97
N HIS A 68 0.78 -7.96 6.03
CA HIS A 68 0.27 -6.90 5.16
C HIS A 68 0.70 -7.06 3.69
N GLU A 69 1.88 -7.63 3.44
CA GLU A 69 2.40 -7.88 2.08
C GLU A 69 1.51 -8.83 1.28
N GLN A 70 0.72 -9.67 1.95
CA GLN A 70 -0.24 -10.59 1.32
C GLN A 70 -1.51 -9.88 0.81
N ALA A 71 -1.79 -8.68 1.33
CA ALA A 71 -2.94 -7.86 0.97
C ALA A 71 -2.58 -6.83 -0.11
N CYS A 72 -1.31 -6.42 -0.18
CA CYS A 72 -0.80 -5.55 -1.22
C CYS A 72 -0.82 -6.25 -2.58
N GLY A 73 -1.16 -5.49 -3.61
CA GLY A 73 -0.99 -5.97 -4.98
C GLY A 73 0.49 -6.01 -5.33
N ARG A 74 0.87 -6.90 -6.26
CA ARG A 74 2.27 -7.17 -6.59
C ARG A 74 2.45 -7.33 -8.10
N VAL A 75 3.60 -6.89 -8.58
CA VAL A 75 4.17 -7.31 -9.85
C VAL A 75 5.39 -8.18 -9.60
N LEU A 76 5.39 -9.36 -10.19
CA LEU A 76 6.57 -10.21 -10.22
C LEU A 76 7.04 -10.39 -11.67
N VAL A 77 8.35 -10.33 -11.87
CA VAL A 77 9.00 -10.73 -13.13
C VAL A 77 10.04 -11.77 -12.83
N ALA A 78 9.97 -12.92 -13.50
CA ALA A 78 10.93 -14.01 -13.35
C ALA A 78 11.49 -14.47 -14.70
N ALA A 79 12.74 -14.92 -14.69
CA ALA A 79 13.40 -15.57 -15.81
C ALA A 79 14.33 -16.67 -15.28
N GLY A 80 14.35 -17.85 -15.92
CA GLY A 80 15.06 -19.01 -15.41
C GLY A 80 14.57 -19.40 -14.01
N SER A 81 15.47 -19.55 -13.05
CA SER A 81 15.13 -19.89 -11.66
C SER A 81 15.19 -18.69 -10.71
N ALA A 82 15.09 -17.45 -11.21
CA ALA A 82 15.19 -16.24 -10.41
C ALA A 82 14.03 -15.28 -10.65
N VAL A 83 13.56 -14.67 -9.57
CA VAL A 83 12.69 -13.50 -9.63
C VAL A 83 13.59 -12.26 -9.74
N LEU A 84 13.40 -11.51 -10.81
CA LEU A 84 14.18 -10.32 -11.17
C LEU A 84 13.54 -9.03 -10.66
N LEU A 85 12.22 -9.06 -10.48
CA LEU A 85 11.44 -7.95 -9.96
C LEU A 85 10.35 -8.53 -9.06
N ASP A 86 10.22 -7.94 -7.89
CA ASP A 86 9.10 -8.16 -6.99
C ASP A 86 8.79 -6.81 -6.35
N GLU A 87 7.78 -6.14 -6.87
CA GLU A 87 7.43 -4.79 -6.45
C GLU A 87 5.95 -4.74 -6.10
N GLU A 88 5.64 -3.89 -5.13
CA GLU A 88 4.25 -3.56 -4.84
C GLU A 88 3.61 -2.85 -6.04
N TRP A 89 2.42 -3.30 -6.39
CA TRP A 89 1.59 -2.74 -7.44
C TRP A 89 0.20 -2.54 -6.85
N ASP A 90 -0.20 -1.27 -6.68
CA ASP A 90 -1.56 -0.94 -6.27
C ASP A 90 -2.33 -0.22 -7.39
N VAL A 91 -3.07 -1.01 -8.19
CA VAL A 91 -3.96 -0.56 -9.27
C VAL A 91 -5.37 -0.40 -8.75
N GLU A 92 -6.18 0.34 -9.50
CA GLU A 92 -7.60 0.45 -9.23
C GLU A 92 -8.27 -0.95 -9.17
N PRO A 93 -8.94 -1.30 -8.04
CA PRO A 93 -9.65 -2.57 -7.90
C PRO A 93 -10.65 -2.78 -9.04
N GLY A 94 -10.60 -3.94 -9.67
CA GLY A 94 -11.39 -4.32 -10.85
C GLY A 94 -10.55 -4.73 -12.08
N THR A 95 -9.23 -4.53 -12.06
CA THR A 95 -8.34 -4.97 -13.15
C THR A 95 -8.10 -6.48 -13.09
N GLY A 96 -8.16 -7.07 -11.89
CA GLY A 96 -7.96 -8.50 -11.67
C GLY A 96 -6.51 -8.97 -11.84
N ASP A 97 -6.32 -10.29 -11.76
CA ASP A 97 -5.01 -10.91 -11.86
C ASP A 97 -4.66 -11.28 -13.28
N ASP A 98 -3.42 -11.05 -13.67
CA ASP A 98 -2.96 -11.43 -14.99
C ASP A 98 -1.55 -12.00 -14.99
N ALA A 99 -1.25 -12.79 -16.01
CA ALA A 99 0.04 -13.44 -16.15
C ALA A 99 0.40 -13.61 -17.62
N PHE A 100 1.65 -13.31 -17.94
CA PHE A 100 2.18 -13.32 -19.30
C PHE A 100 3.47 -14.11 -19.37
N TRP A 101 3.64 -14.85 -20.46
CA TRP A 101 4.88 -15.53 -20.81
C TRP A 101 5.34 -15.05 -22.18
N ASP A 102 6.37 -14.21 -22.21
CA ASP A 102 6.77 -13.49 -23.43
C ASP A 102 8.29 -13.28 -23.50
N PRO A 103 8.86 -13.02 -24.71
CA PRO A 103 10.28 -12.70 -24.86
C PRO A 103 10.73 -11.42 -24.14
N LEU A 104 9.81 -10.51 -23.81
CA LEU A 104 10.06 -9.28 -23.07
C LEU A 104 9.14 -9.20 -21.85
N PRO A 105 9.59 -8.60 -20.74
CA PRO A 105 8.75 -8.44 -19.55
C PRO A 105 7.62 -7.44 -19.82
N GLN A 106 6.39 -7.79 -19.43
CA GLN A 106 5.16 -7.05 -19.77
C GLN A 106 4.91 -5.84 -18.84
N LEU A 107 5.94 -5.07 -18.49
CA LEU A 107 5.91 -4.01 -17.46
C LEU A 107 5.19 -2.71 -17.86
N GLY A 108 4.55 -2.65 -19.04
CA GLY A 108 3.92 -1.43 -19.54
C GLY A 108 2.81 -0.89 -18.62
N SER A 109 2.05 -1.77 -17.97
CA SER A 109 1.00 -1.37 -17.02
C SER A 109 1.58 -0.88 -15.70
N TYR A 110 2.62 -1.53 -15.18
CA TYR A 110 3.35 -1.08 -13.99
C TYR A 110 3.90 0.34 -14.17
N VAL A 111 4.62 0.57 -15.28
CA VAL A 111 5.23 1.87 -15.59
C VAL A 111 4.18 2.97 -15.73
N ARG A 112 3.04 2.68 -16.38
CA ARG A 112 1.96 3.66 -16.54
C ARG A 112 1.36 4.06 -15.20
N GLU A 113 1.14 3.10 -14.31
CA GLU A 113 0.54 3.37 -12.99
C GLU A 113 1.51 4.12 -12.08
N ALA A 114 2.77 3.70 -12.05
CA ALA A 114 3.82 4.36 -11.28
C ALA A 114 4.12 5.79 -11.77
N ALA A 115 3.83 6.11 -13.03
CA ALA A 115 3.96 7.46 -13.57
C ALA A 115 2.74 8.36 -13.27
N ARG A 116 1.59 7.79 -12.94
CA ARG A 116 0.30 8.50 -12.84
C ARG A 116 -0.23 8.66 -11.41
N SER A 117 0.36 7.99 -10.44
CA SER A 117 -0.13 7.95 -9.06
C SER A 117 0.64 8.91 -8.15
N VAL A 118 -0.10 9.72 -7.38
CA VAL A 118 0.40 10.44 -6.21
C VAL A 118 -0.41 9.94 -5.01
N SER A 119 0.28 9.42 -4.00
CA SER A 119 -0.34 9.02 -2.73
C SER A 119 -0.40 10.23 -1.81
N GLU A 120 -1.60 10.66 -1.40
CA GLU A 120 -1.80 11.76 -0.46
C GLU A 120 -2.46 11.24 0.82
N LEU A 121 -1.87 11.55 1.97
CA LEU A 121 -2.52 11.37 3.26
C LEU A 121 -3.11 12.71 3.69
N VAL A 122 -4.44 12.82 3.69
CA VAL A 122 -5.17 14.03 4.07
C VAL A 122 -5.60 13.93 5.52
N VAL A 123 -5.17 14.87 6.35
CA VAL A 123 -5.52 14.90 7.78
C VAL A 123 -6.27 16.18 8.12
N ILE A 124 -7.50 16.01 8.60
CA ILE A 124 -8.35 17.09 9.09
C ILE A 124 -8.40 16.97 10.61
N ALA A 125 -7.57 17.76 11.30
CA ALA A 125 -7.49 17.78 12.75
C ALA A 125 -8.13 19.04 13.35
N ASP A 126 -8.82 18.88 14.47
CA ASP A 126 -9.32 19.98 15.30
C ASP A 126 -8.85 19.85 16.76
N GLN A 127 -9.46 20.61 17.68
CA GLN A 127 -9.07 20.60 19.08
C GLN A 127 -9.55 19.35 19.84
N GLU A 128 -10.47 18.57 19.27
CA GLU A 128 -11.13 17.42 19.86
C GLU A 128 -10.58 16.09 19.29
N GLY A 129 -10.13 16.06 18.03
CA GLY A 129 -9.55 14.87 17.40
C GLY A 129 -9.00 15.12 15.99
N ALA A 130 -8.92 14.06 15.19
CA ALA A 130 -8.63 14.18 13.75
C ALA A 130 -9.32 13.10 12.94
N GLN A 131 -9.66 13.43 11.69
CA GLN A 131 -9.98 12.48 10.64
C GLN A 131 -8.75 12.33 9.75
N VAL A 132 -8.30 11.09 9.58
CA VAL A 132 -7.20 10.73 8.68
C VAL A 132 -7.83 10.03 7.49
N ARG A 133 -7.59 10.56 6.31
CA ARG A 133 -8.03 10.01 5.03
C ARG A 133 -6.81 9.69 4.19
N GLN A 134 -6.83 8.54 3.55
CA GLN A 134 -5.88 8.23 2.51
C GLN A 134 -6.57 8.41 1.16
N ASP A 135 -6.07 9.34 0.35
CA ASP A 135 -6.57 9.60 -0.99
C ASP A 135 -5.50 9.21 -2.02
N VAL A 136 -5.89 8.51 -3.08
CA VAL A 136 -5.06 8.35 -4.29
C VAL A 136 -5.52 9.37 -5.30
N VAL A 137 -4.58 10.20 -5.77
CA VAL A 137 -4.83 11.13 -6.86
C VAL A 137 -4.17 10.57 -8.11
N THR A 138 -4.95 10.39 -9.18
CA THR A 138 -4.44 10.07 -10.51
C THR A 138 -4.74 11.22 -11.46
N GLU A 139 -3.91 11.46 -12.48
CA GLU A 139 -4.07 12.62 -13.39
C GLU A 139 -5.44 12.73 -14.10
N HIS A 140 -6.23 11.65 -14.14
CA HIS A 140 -7.53 11.61 -14.82
C HIS A 140 -8.75 11.50 -13.88
N HIS A 141 -8.55 11.30 -12.58
CA HIS A 141 -9.65 11.15 -11.61
C HIS A 141 -9.38 11.99 -10.36
N GLY A 142 -10.44 12.61 -9.82
CA GLY A 142 -10.36 13.31 -8.54
C GLY A 142 -9.90 12.38 -7.40
N PRO A 143 -9.52 12.94 -6.23
CA PRO A 143 -9.03 12.14 -5.10
C PRO A 143 -10.00 10.99 -4.80
N ARG A 144 -9.47 9.77 -4.82
CA ARG A 144 -10.21 8.55 -4.47
C ARG A 144 -9.81 8.13 -3.07
N GLU A 145 -10.79 8.13 -2.18
CA GLU A 145 -10.65 7.68 -0.79
C GLU A 145 -10.42 6.17 -0.74
N VAL A 146 -9.28 5.76 -0.20
CA VAL A 146 -8.89 4.36 0.03
C VAL A 146 -9.35 3.89 1.39
N ASP A 147 -9.20 4.77 2.39
CA ASP A 147 -9.54 4.48 3.77
C ASP A 147 -9.79 5.78 4.55
N THR A 148 -10.65 5.71 5.57
CA THR A 148 -11.00 6.82 6.47
C THR A 148 -11.08 6.34 7.90
N ASP A 149 -10.16 6.85 8.72
CA ASP A 149 -10.12 6.58 10.15
C ASP A 149 -10.38 7.85 10.98
N VAL A 150 -11.17 7.67 12.04
CA VAL A 150 -11.49 8.74 12.99
C VAL A 150 -10.71 8.52 14.28
N VAL A 151 -9.86 9.48 14.61
CA VAL A 151 -9.07 9.49 15.84
C VAL A 151 -9.73 10.40 16.87
N GLU A 152 -10.33 9.80 17.89
CA GLU A 152 -10.72 10.52 19.11
C GLU A 152 -9.49 10.75 19.99
N GLY A 153 -9.19 12.02 20.31
CA GLY A 153 -8.04 12.36 21.15
C GLY A 153 -8.19 11.86 22.59
N SER A 154 -7.15 11.24 23.17
CA SER A 154 -7.20 10.65 24.53
C SER A 154 -7.26 11.67 25.68
N GLY A 155 -7.37 12.95 25.35
CA GLY A 155 -7.43 14.07 26.29
C GLY A 155 -8.69 14.09 27.15
N HIS A 156 -8.62 13.55 28.36
CA HIS A 156 -9.74 13.61 29.31
C HIS A 156 -9.89 15.03 29.91
N GLY A 157 -10.80 15.82 29.33
CA GLY A 157 -11.27 17.08 29.90
C GLY A 157 -11.80 18.01 28.82
N GLY A 158 -13.13 18.11 28.73
CA GLY A 158 -13.81 18.99 27.78
C GLY A 158 -13.27 20.41 27.79
N VAL A 159 -13.06 20.97 26.60
CA VAL A 159 -12.54 22.33 26.38
C VAL A 159 -13.70 23.34 26.52
N HIS A 160 -14.43 23.29 27.64
CA HIS A 160 -15.38 24.34 27.97
C HIS A 160 -14.71 25.35 28.91
N LYS A 161 -14.44 26.56 28.40
CA LYS A 161 -13.90 27.68 29.19
C LYS A 161 -14.99 28.18 30.15
N PRO A 162 -14.86 28.02 31.48
CA PRO A 162 -15.80 28.62 32.41
C PRO A 162 -15.56 30.13 32.44
N ARG A 163 -16.62 30.91 32.27
CA ARG A 163 -16.62 32.35 32.53
C ARG A 163 -16.61 32.57 34.06
N HIS A 164 -15.42 32.65 34.67
CA HIS A 164 -15.07 33.46 35.87
C HIS A 164 -13.78 32.98 36.56
N GLY A 165 -12.91 33.93 36.97
CA GLY A 165 -11.86 33.73 37.98
C GLY A 165 -10.40 33.95 37.52
N ALA A 166 -9.87 35.15 37.78
CA ALA A 166 -8.59 35.67 37.26
C ALA A 166 -7.29 34.95 37.71
N LEU A 167 -7.34 33.98 38.63
CA LEU A 167 -6.15 33.19 39.05
C LEU A 167 -6.13 31.75 38.51
N SER A 168 -7.18 31.34 37.78
CA SER A 168 -7.30 30.00 37.18
C SER A 168 -6.83 29.95 35.71
N HIS A 169 -6.58 31.11 35.08
CA HIS A 169 -6.29 31.21 33.66
C HIS A 169 -5.00 30.46 33.23
N LYS A 170 -3.89 30.56 33.97
CA LYS A 170 -2.63 29.90 33.59
C LYS A 170 -2.70 28.37 33.72
N ARG A 171 -3.42 27.84 34.71
CA ARG A 171 -3.58 26.39 34.91
C ARG A 171 -4.57 25.78 33.92
N ILE A 172 -5.67 26.48 33.64
CA ILE A 172 -6.63 26.09 32.59
C ILE A 172 -5.94 26.15 31.21
N HIS A 173 -5.19 27.21 30.90
CA HIS A 173 -4.46 27.33 29.65
C HIS A 173 -3.40 26.23 29.48
N ARG A 174 -2.58 25.97 30.51
CA ARG A 174 -1.60 24.87 30.47
C ARG A 174 -2.26 23.50 30.36
N ARG A 175 -3.45 23.30 30.93
CA ARG A 175 -4.19 22.03 30.80
C ARG A 175 -4.73 21.86 29.38
N ALA A 176 -5.34 22.90 28.81
CA ALA A 176 -5.81 22.91 27.42
C ALA A 176 -4.66 22.70 26.43
N GLU A 177 -3.52 23.37 26.62
CA GLU A 177 -2.32 23.23 25.78
C GLU A 177 -1.68 21.84 25.89
N LYS A 178 -1.68 21.24 27.10
CA LYS A 178 -1.24 19.85 27.29
C LYS A 178 -2.18 18.86 26.63
N THR A 179 -3.50 19.08 26.71
CA THR A 179 -4.50 18.26 26.02
C THR A 179 -4.30 18.34 24.50
N LEU A 180 -4.17 19.55 23.96
CA LEU A 180 -3.91 19.76 22.53
C LEU A 180 -2.62 19.07 22.07
N ARG A 181 -1.53 19.20 22.83
CA ARG A 181 -0.25 18.54 22.51
C ARG A 181 -0.34 17.02 22.60
N ARG A 182 -1.21 16.48 23.46
CA ARG A 182 -1.44 15.03 23.57
C ARG A 182 -2.27 14.52 22.40
N ASN A 183 -3.38 15.18 22.09
CA ASN A 183 -4.21 14.85 20.94
C ASN A 183 -3.39 14.91 19.64
N ALA A 184 -2.57 15.95 19.44
CA ALA A 184 -1.68 16.03 18.27
C ALA A 184 -0.68 14.85 18.19
N LYS A 185 -0.16 14.37 19.32
CA LYS A 185 0.71 13.18 19.33
C LYS A 185 -0.05 11.90 19.02
N ASP A 186 -1.26 11.76 19.53
CA ASP A 186 -2.12 10.60 19.29
C ASP A 186 -2.48 10.54 17.79
N VAL A 187 -2.81 11.67 17.18
CA VAL A 187 -3.06 11.80 15.74
C VAL A 187 -1.82 11.46 14.93
N VAL A 188 -0.63 12.01 15.27
CA VAL A 188 0.61 11.67 14.57
C VAL A 188 0.97 10.19 14.71
N ALA A 189 0.79 9.59 15.89
CA ALA A 189 1.03 8.17 16.10
C ALA A 189 0.08 7.31 15.27
N HIS A 190 -1.19 7.71 15.16
CA HIS A 190 -2.17 7.04 14.33
C HIS A 190 -1.88 7.21 12.84
N MET A 191 -1.54 8.41 12.36
CA MET A 191 -1.09 8.65 10.99
C MET A 191 0.11 7.78 10.61
N ASN A 192 1.09 7.65 11.50
CA ASN A 192 2.24 6.77 11.28
C ASN A 192 1.83 5.29 11.23
N GLY A 193 0.81 4.89 12.00
CA GLY A 193 0.22 3.55 11.93
C GLY A 193 -0.50 3.30 10.61
N VAL A 194 -1.35 4.23 10.16
CA VAL A 194 -2.04 4.15 8.87
C VAL A 194 -1.03 4.13 7.72
N ALA A 195 -0.03 5.01 7.75
CA ALA A 195 1.03 5.02 6.75
C ALA A 195 1.86 3.72 6.73
N ALA A 196 2.17 3.15 7.91
CA ALA A 196 2.89 1.88 8.01
C ALA A 196 2.05 0.66 7.58
N ASN A 197 0.73 0.76 7.65
CA ASN A 197 -0.22 -0.27 7.22
C ASN A 197 -0.80 0.04 5.83
N SER A 198 -0.30 1.07 5.15
CA SER A 198 -0.64 1.35 3.76
C SER A 198 0.41 0.72 2.87
N CYS A 199 0.02 0.07 1.77
CA CYS A 199 0.98 -0.49 0.81
C CYS A 199 1.82 0.67 0.23
N PRO A 200 3.14 0.75 0.50
CA PRO A 200 4.00 1.78 -0.08
C PRO A 200 4.03 1.69 -1.62
N ARG A 201 3.59 2.76 -2.29
CA ARG A 201 3.57 2.81 -3.78
C ARG A 201 4.95 3.07 -4.38
N GLY A 202 5.64 2.00 -4.79
CA GLY A 202 6.78 2.02 -5.72
C GLY A 202 8.08 2.64 -5.17
N PRO A 203 9.23 2.44 -5.85
CA PRO A 203 10.53 2.53 -5.21
C PRO A 203 10.87 3.96 -4.78
N GLY A 204 11.23 4.09 -3.51
CA GLY A 204 11.99 5.22 -2.97
C GLY A 204 13.47 5.13 -3.28
#